data_AF-A0AAF0LJV8-F1
#
_entry.id   AF-A0AAF0LJV8-F1
#
_cell.length_a   1.000
_cell.length_b   1.000
_cell.length_c   1.000
_cell.angle_alpha   90.00
_cell.angle_beta   90.00
_cell.angle_gamma   90.00
#
_symmetry.space_group_name_H-M   'P 1'
#
loop_
_entity.id
_entity.type
_entity.pdbx_description
1 polymer ?
#
loop_
_entity_poly.entity_id
_entity_poly.type
_entity_poly.pdbx_seq_one_letter_code
_entity_poly.pdbx_strand_id
1 'polypeptide(L)'
;MEFTFKLVGSGWAEAAICVEDVTLHLTASYLGDALGDLLRAVVRIRDVAESASCTWEEEPGEYLWEFHRHDDQVHLRISGSEFWDNSLAEDAEDPRNRSLLDCWVSVTSLAASVARGAEGVLTQIGPERYRKN
;
A
#
# COMPACT_ATOMS: atom_id res chain seq x y z
N MET A 1 13.19 -3.97 -2.01
CA MET A 1 11.77 -3.66 -2.30
C MET A 1 11.72 -2.46 -3.24
N GLU A 2 10.82 -2.51 -4.21
CA GLU A 2 10.49 -1.41 -5.11
C GLU A 2 9.00 -1.07 -4.97
N PHE A 3 8.66 0.22 -5.09
CA PHE A 3 7.30 0.73 -5.01
C PHE A 3 7.12 1.78 -6.09
N THR A 4 6.05 1.64 -6.84
CA THR A 4 5.62 2.62 -7.84
C THR A 4 4.19 3.03 -7.57
N PHE A 5 3.88 4.29 -7.87
CA PHE A 5 2.54 4.84 -7.74
C PHE A 5 2.30 5.82 -8.89
N LYS A 6 1.13 5.73 -9.51
CA LYS A 6 0.73 6.63 -10.60
C LYS A 6 -0.76 6.94 -10.49
N LEU A 7 -1.13 8.18 -10.82
CA LEU A 7 -2.53 8.54 -11.03
C LEU A 7 -2.91 8.15 -12.46
N VAL A 8 -3.97 7.35 -12.60
CA VAL A 8 -4.40 6.82 -13.91
C VAL A 8 -5.64 7.51 -14.49
N GLY A 9 -6.21 8.46 -13.75
CA GLY A 9 -7.32 9.31 -14.20
C GLY A 9 -8.61 9.06 -13.41
N SER A 10 -9.56 9.99 -13.50
CA SER A 10 -10.85 9.94 -12.78
C SER A 10 -10.71 9.76 -11.25
N GLY A 11 -9.61 10.25 -10.68
CA GLY A 11 -9.30 10.13 -9.25
C GLY A 11 -8.78 8.76 -8.80
N TRP A 12 -8.55 7.83 -9.72
CA TRP A 12 -7.95 6.53 -9.42
C TRP A 12 -6.42 6.57 -9.44
N ALA A 13 -5.84 5.71 -8.62
CA ALA A 13 -4.42 5.43 -8.61
C ALA A 13 -4.14 3.94 -8.82
N GLU A 14 -2.99 3.66 -9.41
CA GLU A 14 -2.41 2.33 -9.49
C GLU A 14 -1.05 2.35 -8.80
N ALA A 15 -0.74 1.28 -8.07
CA ALA A 15 0.55 1.06 -7.46
C ALA A 15 1.05 -0.35 -7.74
N ALA A 16 2.36 -0.52 -7.64
CA ALA A 16 2.97 -1.84 -7.64
C ALA A 16 4.05 -1.90 -6.58
N ILE A 17 4.09 -3.01 -5.84
CA ILE A 17 5.14 -3.35 -4.89
C ILE A 17 5.86 -4.58 -5.41
N CYS A 18 7.18 -4.52 -5.46
CA CYS A 18 8.01 -5.67 -5.76
C CYS A 18 8.93 -5.97 -4.56
N VAL A 19 8.83 -7.17 -4.02
CA VAL A 19 9.72 -7.68 -2.97
C VAL A 19 10.21 -9.05 -3.42
N GLU A 20 11.52 -9.18 -3.61
CA GLU A 20 12.13 -10.40 -4.16
C GLU A 20 11.49 -10.79 -5.49
N ASP A 21 10.89 -11.98 -5.58
CA ASP A 21 10.22 -12.49 -6.78
C ASP A 21 8.70 -12.25 -6.78
N VAL A 22 8.17 -11.53 -5.77
CA VAL A 22 6.74 -11.24 -5.64
C VAL A 22 6.45 -9.81 -6.07
N THR A 23 5.57 -9.66 -7.05
CA THR A 23 5.00 -8.37 -7.45
C THR A 23 3.51 -8.34 -7.12
N LEU A 24 3.10 -7.37 -6.31
CA LEU A 24 1.70 -7.09 -5.99
C LEU A 24 1.28 -5.80 -6.68
N HIS A 25 0.20 -5.88 -7.48
CA HIS A 25 -0.46 -4.73 -8.06
C HIS A 25 -1.65 -4.32 -7.21
N LEU A 26 -1.78 -3.03 -6.95
CA LEU A 26 -2.82 -2.44 -6.13
C LEU A 26 -3.46 -1.27 -6.87
N THR A 27 -4.72 -1.06 -6.58
CA THR A 27 -5.47 0.12 -7.00
C THR A 27 -5.92 0.88 -5.77
N ALA A 28 -6.25 2.15 -5.96
CA ALA A 28 -6.90 2.96 -4.93
C ALA A 28 -7.89 3.90 -5.61
N SER A 29 -9.09 3.98 -5.04
CA SER A 29 -10.16 4.85 -5.48
C SER A 29 -9.93 6.30 -5.03
N TYR A 30 -10.74 7.19 -5.57
CA TYR A 30 -10.74 8.62 -5.27
C TYR A 30 -11.33 8.97 -3.89
N LEU A 31 -11.75 7.97 -3.11
CA LEU A 31 -12.40 8.17 -1.81
C LEU A 31 -11.44 8.64 -0.72
N GLY A 32 -10.12 8.50 -0.92
CA GLY A 32 -9.12 8.85 0.09
C GLY A 32 -7.77 9.28 -0.49
N ASP A 33 -6.88 9.72 0.40
CA ASP A 33 -5.50 10.11 0.08
C ASP A 33 -4.56 8.90 0.31
N ALA A 34 -4.73 7.86 -0.51
CA ALA A 34 -4.06 6.57 -0.35
C ALA A 34 -2.52 6.71 -0.20
N LEU A 35 -1.89 7.51 -1.05
CA LEU A 35 -0.45 7.74 -1.00
C LEU A 35 -0.06 8.62 0.21
N GLY A 36 -0.86 9.63 0.56
CA GLY A 36 -0.61 10.44 1.76
C GLY A 36 -0.72 9.63 3.05
N ASP A 37 -1.69 8.71 3.13
CA ASP A 37 -1.88 7.82 4.28
C ASP A 37 -0.76 6.78 4.38
N LEU A 38 -0.33 6.22 3.25
CA LEU A 38 0.85 5.35 3.21
C LEU A 38 2.11 6.11 3.68
N LEU A 39 2.35 7.33 3.19
CA LEU A 39 3.48 8.15 3.60
C LEU A 39 3.44 8.45 5.10
N ARG A 40 2.26 8.79 5.65
CA ARG A 40 2.07 9.02 7.08
C ARG A 40 2.39 7.76 7.91
N ALA A 41 1.92 6.59 7.50
CA ALA A 41 2.21 5.32 8.17
C ALA A 41 3.70 4.99 8.14
N VAL A 42 4.36 5.12 6.98
CA VAL A 42 5.80 4.86 6.81
C VAL A 42 6.66 5.82 7.63
N VAL A 43 6.30 7.11 7.70
CA VAL A 43 7.00 8.08 8.56
C VAL A 43 6.89 7.69 10.03
N ARG A 44 5.72 7.26 10.51
CA ARG A 44 5.55 6.78 11.89
C ARG A 44 6.47 5.60 12.20
N ILE A 45 6.49 4.60 11.33
CA ILE A 45 7.37 3.42 11.48
C ILE A 45 8.85 3.83 11.51
N ARG A 46 9.27 4.71 10.59
CA ARG A 46 10.64 5.21 10.54
C ARG A 46 11.03 5.94 11.84
N ASP A 47 10.14 6.78 12.35
CA ASP A 47 10.38 7.66 13.50
C ASP A 47 10.22 6.95 14.86
N VAL A 48 10.16 5.61 14.89
CA VAL A 48 10.16 4.68 16.03
C VAL A 48 8.79 4.16 16.53
N ALA A 49 7.71 4.32 15.77
CA ALA A 49 6.49 3.59 16.08
C ALA A 49 6.70 2.08 15.93
N GLU A 50 6.22 1.31 16.90
CA GLU A 50 6.24 -0.16 16.85
C GLU A 50 5.28 -0.71 15.80
N SER A 51 4.18 0.01 15.53
CA SER A 51 3.23 -0.34 14.49
C SER A 51 2.56 0.87 13.86
N ALA A 52 2.08 0.68 12.64
CA ALA A 52 1.24 1.62 11.91
C ALA A 52 0.35 0.84 10.94
N SER A 53 -0.73 1.48 10.50
CA SER A 53 -1.56 0.95 9.43
C SER A 53 -2.16 2.08 8.61
N CYS A 54 -2.56 1.75 7.39
CA CYS A 54 -3.41 2.58 6.55
C CYS A 54 -4.32 1.69 5.68
N THR A 55 -5.45 2.22 5.28
CA THR A 55 -6.39 1.53 4.38
C THR A 55 -6.41 2.26 3.05
N TRP A 56 -6.38 1.52 1.96
CA TRP A 56 -6.68 2.03 0.64
C TRP A 56 -8.05 1.55 0.25
N GLU A 57 -8.97 2.47 0.03
CA GLU A 57 -10.29 2.16 -0.52
C GLU A 57 -10.13 1.70 -1.97
N GLU A 58 -10.71 0.56 -2.30
CA GLU A 58 -10.94 0.08 -3.67
C GLU A 58 -12.46 0.20 -3.95
N GLU A 59 -12.89 0.25 -5.20
CA GLU A 59 -14.34 0.18 -5.49
C GLU A 59 -14.63 -0.95 -6.50
N PRO A 60 -15.26 -2.05 -6.05
CA PRO A 60 -15.53 -2.39 -4.65
C PRO A 60 -14.19 -2.77 -3.95
N GLY A 61 -14.01 -2.48 -2.64
CA GLY A 61 -13.06 -3.18 -1.75
C GLY A 61 -12.18 -2.32 -0.87
N GLU A 62 -11.22 -2.96 -0.21
CA GLU A 62 -10.13 -2.24 0.45
C GLU A 62 -8.87 -3.08 0.55
N TYR A 63 -7.73 -2.39 0.59
CA TYR A 63 -6.45 -2.96 0.98
C TYR A 63 -6.02 -2.41 2.33
N LEU A 64 -5.89 -3.27 3.33
CA LEU A 64 -5.32 -2.92 4.62
C LEU A 64 -3.81 -3.16 4.58
N TRP A 65 -3.06 -2.09 4.86
CA TRP A 65 -1.61 -2.13 5.04
C TRP A 65 -1.29 -2.12 6.53
N GLU A 66 -0.54 -3.12 6.97
CA GLU A 66 -0.10 -3.26 8.35
C GLU A 66 1.42 -3.30 8.39
N PHE A 67 1.99 -2.52 9.30
CA PHE A 67 3.42 -2.42 9.50
C PHE A 67 3.71 -2.74 10.96
N HIS A 68 4.60 -3.71 11.20
CA HIS A 68 5.11 -4.03 12.53
C HIS A 68 6.62 -3.95 12.53
N ARG A 69 7.17 -3.01 13.29
CA ARG A 69 8.61 -2.77 13.35
C ARG A 69 9.27 -3.71 14.35
N HIS A 70 10.39 -4.29 13.92
CA HIS A 70 11.31 -5.05 14.76
C HIS A 70 12.73 -4.55 14.49
N ASP A 71 13.25 -3.72 15.38
CA ASP A 71 14.55 -3.05 15.25
C ASP A 71 14.70 -2.24 13.95
N ASP A 72 15.49 -2.75 13.00
CA ASP A 72 15.75 -2.16 11.69
C ASP A 72 14.92 -2.81 10.57
N GLN A 73 14.10 -3.80 10.90
CA GLN A 73 13.18 -4.49 10.01
C GLN A 73 11.73 -4.08 10.28
N VAL A 74 10.90 -4.28 9.26
CA VAL A 74 9.45 -4.11 9.30
C VAL A 74 8.84 -5.36 8.69
N HIS A 75 7.95 -5.99 9.43
CA HIS A 75 7.00 -6.95 8.90
C HIS A 75 5.88 -6.15 8.23
N LEU A 76 5.81 -6.26 6.91
CA LEU A 76 4.80 -5.64 6.07
C LEU A 76 3.79 -6.70 5.67
N ARG A 77 2.53 -6.48 6.06
CA ARG A 77 1.40 -7.26 5.61
C ARG A 77 0.43 -6.38 4.84
N ILE A 78 -0.04 -6.89 3.70
CA ILE A 78 -1.11 -6.28 2.92
C ILE A 78 -2.19 -7.33 2.75
N SER A 79 -3.38 -7.06 3.27
CA SER A 79 -4.56 -7.88 3.04
C SER A 79 -5.54 -7.12 2.16
N GLY A 80 -6.26 -7.86 1.33
CA GLY A 80 -7.41 -7.33 0.61
C GLY A 80 -8.67 -7.84 1.27
N SER A 81 -9.65 -6.97 1.47
CA SER A 81 -11.02 -7.42 1.69
C SER A 81 -11.79 -7.09 0.42
N GLU A 82 -12.09 -8.13 -0.36
CA GLU A 82 -13.29 -8.22 -1.17
C GLU A 82 -13.47 -9.53 -1.94
N PHE A 83 -14.70 -9.77 -2.42
CA PHE A 83 -15.25 -10.95 -3.13
C PHE A 83 -14.52 -11.34 -4.44
N TRP A 84 -13.19 -11.39 -4.44
CA TRP A 84 -12.39 -11.82 -5.57
C TRP A 84 -12.34 -13.36 -5.60
N ASP A 85 -13.42 -13.88 -6.19
CA ASP A 85 -13.74 -15.24 -6.64
C ASP A 85 -14.89 -15.93 -5.88
N ASN A 86 -16.07 -15.95 -6.50
CA ASN A 86 -17.22 -16.74 -6.05
C ASN A 86 -17.11 -18.23 -6.45
N SER A 87 -15.90 -18.73 -6.79
CA SER A 87 -15.66 -20.11 -7.23
C SER A 87 -14.89 -21.01 -6.26
N LEU A 88 -14.45 -20.52 -5.10
CA LEU A 88 -13.81 -21.30 -4.03
C LEU A 88 -14.14 -20.64 -2.68
N ALA A 89 -14.63 -21.26 -1.61
CA ALA A 89 -14.97 -22.63 -1.26
C ALA A 89 -15.90 -22.55 -0.02
N GLU A 90 -16.71 -23.58 0.25
CA GLU A 90 -17.50 -23.70 1.49
C GLU A 90 -16.64 -23.74 2.78
N ASP A 91 -15.30 -23.68 2.65
CA ASP A 91 -14.29 -23.73 3.71
C ASP A 91 -13.29 -22.54 3.70
N ALA A 92 -13.60 -21.43 3.01
CA ALA A 92 -12.66 -20.30 2.94
C ALA A 92 -12.45 -19.63 4.31
N GLU A 93 -11.17 -19.50 4.73
CA GLU A 93 -10.77 -18.55 5.79
C GLU A 93 -11.43 -17.19 5.53
N ASP A 94 -11.83 -16.48 6.60
CA ASP A 94 -12.55 -15.21 6.50
C ASP A 94 -11.99 -14.35 5.35
N PRO A 95 -12.76 -14.10 4.28
CA PRO A 95 -12.27 -13.42 3.08
C PRO A 95 -11.76 -12.01 3.37
N ARG A 96 -12.07 -11.47 4.56
CA ARG A 96 -11.51 -10.22 5.10
C ARG A 96 -10.04 -10.32 5.53
N ASN A 97 -9.43 -11.50 5.44
CA ASN A 97 -8.12 -11.77 6.04
C ASN A 97 -7.10 -12.41 5.09
N ARG A 98 -7.42 -12.49 3.79
CA ARG A 98 -6.50 -13.03 2.79
C ARG A 98 -5.29 -12.10 2.66
N SER A 99 -4.15 -12.57 3.16
CA SER A 99 -2.87 -11.89 2.97
C SER A 99 -2.49 -11.95 1.49
N LEU A 100 -2.34 -10.79 0.85
CA LEU A 100 -1.88 -10.63 -0.52
C LEU A 100 -0.36 -10.48 -0.60
N LEU A 101 0.23 -9.88 0.44
CA LEU A 101 1.65 -9.76 0.64
C LEU A 101 1.94 -9.92 2.13
N ASP A 102 2.94 -10.74 2.46
CA ASP A 102 3.45 -10.92 3.80
C ASP A 102 4.97 -11.04 3.68
N CYS A 103 5.70 -10.01 4.09
CA CYS A 103 7.15 -9.96 3.88
C CYS A 103 7.89 -9.15 4.93
N TRP A 104 9.20 -9.39 5.01
CA TRP A 104 10.11 -8.61 5.83
C TRP A 104 10.94 -7.68 4.95
N VAL A 105 11.01 -6.41 5.32
CA VAL A 105 11.81 -5.40 4.64
C VAL A 105 12.53 -4.53 5.66
N SER A 106 13.69 -3.98 5.31
CA SER A 106 14.34 -3.01 6.19
C SER A 106 13.54 -1.69 6.23
N VAL A 107 13.52 -1.03 7.40
CA VAL A 107 12.89 0.30 7.59
C VAL A 107 13.40 1.28 6.53
N THR A 108 14.70 1.26 6.26
CA THR A 108 15.34 2.12 5.26
C THR A 108 14.88 1.81 3.83
N SER A 109 14.78 0.52 3.46
CA SER A 109 14.31 0.11 2.14
C SER A 109 12.85 0.52 1.93
N LEU A 110 11.99 0.28 2.92
CA LEU A 110 10.58 0.68 2.88
C LEU A 110 10.45 2.20 2.70
N ALA A 111 11.07 2.98 3.56
CA ALA A 111 10.98 4.44 3.53
C ALA A 111 11.53 5.03 2.22
N ALA A 112 12.70 4.56 1.77
CA ALA A 112 13.31 5.05 0.54
C ALA A 112 12.48 4.68 -0.70
N SER A 113 11.92 3.47 -0.74
CA SER A 113 11.11 3.00 -1.86
C SER A 113 9.79 3.78 -1.98
N VAL A 114 9.07 3.94 -0.87
CA VAL A 114 7.81 4.70 -0.84
C VAL A 114 8.05 6.18 -1.16
N ALA A 115 9.13 6.78 -0.64
CA ALA A 115 9.49 8.15 -0.95
C ALA A 115 9.78 8.36 -2.45
N ARG A 116 10.49 7.44 -3.10
CA ARG A 116 10.74 7.50 -4.55
C ARG A 116 9.46 7.37 -5.37
N GLY A 117 8.56 6.46 -4.98
CA GLY A 117 7.24 6.34 -5.63
C GLY A 117 6.45 7.64 -5.55
N ALA A 118 6.44 8.28 -4.37
CA ALA A 118 5.78 9.57 -4.17
C ALA A 118 6.44 10.71 -4.96
N GLU A 119 7.77 10.76 -5.01
CA GLU A 119 8.52 11.74 -5.80
C GLU A 119 8.23 11.60 -7.30
N GLY A 120 8.03 10.37 -7.79
CA GLY A 120 7.59 10.10 -9.16
C GLY A 120 6.28 10.80 -9.50
N VAL A 121 5.30 10.75 -8.58
CA VAL A 121 4.02 11.45 -8.73
C VAL A 121 4.21 12.97 -8.78
N LEU A 122 4.98 13.52 -7.85
CA LEU A 122 5.26 14.96 -7.81
C LEU A 122 5.96 15.45 -9.07
N THR A 123 6.87 14.65 -9.62
CA THR A 123 7.56 14.97 -10.88
C THR A 123 6.60 14.92 -12.08
N GLN A 124 5.65 13.98 -12.08
CA GLN A 124 4.74 13.78 -13.21
C GLN A 124 3.62 14.83 -13.29
N ILE A 125 3.00 15.18 -12.15
CA ILE A 125 1.80 16.03 -12.14
C ILE A 125 1.93 17.29 -11.27
N GLY A 126 2.94 17.36 -10.41
CA GLY A 126 3.14 18.47 -9.47
C GLY A 126 2.23 18.39 -8.22
N PRO A 127 2.64 19.03 -7.11
CA PRO A 127 1.93 18.96 -5.82
C PRO A 127 0.53 19.57 -5.87
N GLU A 128 0.33 20.65 -6.65
CA GLU A 128 -0.98 21.31 -6.75
C GLU A 128 -2.01 20.47 -7.49
N ARG A 129 -1.58 19.65 -8.46
CA ARG A 129 -2.48 18.74 -9.18
C ARG A 129 -2.74 17.47 -8.39
N TYR A 130 -1.78 17.02 -7.59
CA TYR A 130 -1.98 15.94 -6.63
C TYR A 130 -3.08 16.28 -5.62
N ARG A 131 -3.03 17.48 -5.00
CA ARG A 131 -4.05 17.94 -4.03
C ARG A 131 -5.46 18.14 -4.60
N LYS A 132 -5.60 18.19 -5.92
CA LYS A 132 -6.87 18.42 -6.62
C LYS A 132 -7.46 17.14 -7.22
N ASN A 133 -6.70 16.04 -7.21
CA ASN A 133 -7.26 14.70 -7.41
C ASN A 133 -7.80 14.21 -6.09
#